data_AF-A0A051U6Z5-F1
#
_entry.id   AF-A0A051U6Z5-F1
#
_cell.length_a   1.000
_cell.length_b   1.000
_cell.length_c   1.000
_cell.angle_alpha   90.00
_cell.angle_beta   90.00
_cell.angle_gamma   90.00
#
_symmetry.space_group_name_H-M   'P 1'
#
loop_
_entity.id
_entity.type
_entity.pdbx_description
1 polymer ?
#
loop_
_entity_poly.entity_id
_entity_poly.type
_entity_poly.pdbx_seq_one_letter_code
_entity_poly.pdbx_strand_id
1 'polypeptide(L)' 'MSDACGLGMLTGVRLTEFHERVVLRFGTTYGSSVLVDHVLTGFDGRTAAQAIEAGIEPRDVWRALCVDFDVPREQW' A
#
# COMPACT_ATOMS: atom_id res chain seq x y z
N MET A 1 -0.33 5.13 -24.85
CA MET A 1 0.06 5.52 -23.48
C MET A 1 0.35 4.25 -22.70
N SER A 2 1.23 3.37 -23.18
CA SER A 2 2.68 3.51 -23.47
C SER A 2 3.51 3.41 -22.20
N ASP A 3 4.08 2.21 -22.05
CA ASP A 3 5.34 1.88 -21.39
C ASP A 3 5.55 2.24 -19.92
N ALA A 4 5.09 1.32 -19.05
CA ALA A 4 5.68 1.10 -17.72
C ALA A 4 6.19 -0.35 -17.55
N CYS A 5 6.49 -1.03 -18.66
CA CYS A 5 7.13 -2.34 -18.68
C CYS A 5 8.64 -2.14 -18.87
N GLY A 6 9.47 -2.12 -17.82
CA GLY A 6 10.91 -2.21 -18.08
C GLY A 6 11.97 -1.98 -17.00
N LEU A 7 11.72 -1.38 -15.82
CA LEU A 7 12.85 -1.03 -14.94
C LEU A 7 12.55 -1.03 -13.42
N GLY A 8 12.15 -2.16 -12.83
CA GLY A 8 12.01 -2.27 -11.35
C GLY A 8 12.04 -3.67 -10.72
N MET A 9 12.25 -4.73 -11.50
CA MET A 9 11.76 -6.08 -11.17
C MET A 9 12.48 -6.92 -10.08
N LEU A 10 13.43 -6.41 -9.28
CA LEU A 10 14.17 -7.28 -8.34
C LEU A 10 14.11 -6.92 -6.84
N THR A 11 13.47 -5.83 -6.40
CA THR A 11 13.29 -5.56 -4.94
C THR A 11 11.97 -4.84 -4.56
N GLY A 12 10.90 -5.02 -5.35
CA GLY A 12 9.59 -4.40 -5.11
C GLY A 12 8.58 -5.33 -4.42
N VAL A 13 7.68 -4.77 -3.62
CA VAL A 13 6.51 -5.50 -3.08
C VAL A 13 5.47 -5.61 -4.19
N ARG A 14 5.02 -6.84 -4.49
CA ARG A 14 3.94 -7.06 -5.48
C ARG A 14 2.60 -6.58 -4.90
N LEU A 15 1.66 -6.21 -5.77
CA LEU A 15 0.31 -5.81 -5.35
C LEU A 15 -0.39 -6.89 -4.51
N THR A 16 -0.25 -8.16 -4.88
CA THR A 16 -0.79 -9.29 -4.11
C THR A 16 -0.19 -9.38 -2.71
N GLU A 17 1.13 -9.28 -2.59
CA GLU A 17 1.84 -9.30 -1.29
C GLU A 17 1.43 -8.12 -0.40
N PHE A 18 1.20 -6.96 -1.01
CA PHE A 18 0.64 -5.80 -0.30
C PHE A 18 -0.74 -6.11 0.28
N HIS A 19 -1.65 -6.67 -0.53
CA HIS A 19 -2.97 -7.06 -0.04
C HIS A 19 -2.88 -8.12 1.08
N GLU A 20 -1.99 -9.10 0.95
CA GLU A 20 -1.78 -10.12 1.97
C GLU A 20 -1.30 -9.51 3.30
N ARG A 21 -0.38 -8.53 3.27
CA ARG A 21 0.07 -7.80 4.46
C ARG A 21 -1.06 -7.03 5.12
N VAL A 22 -1.90 -6.37 4.33
CA VAL A 22 -3.08 -5.65 4.82
C VAL A 22 -4.06 -6.61 5.48
N VAL A 23 -4.35 -7.75 4.85
CA VAL A 23 -5.22 -8.79 5.42
C VAL A 23 -4.62 -9.39 6.69
N LEU A 24 -3.32 -9.66 6.72
CA LEU A 24 -2.64 -10.20 7.89
C LEU A 24 -2.73 -9.24 9.09
N ARG A 25 -2.62 -7.93 8.84
CA ARG A 25 -2.61 -6.90 9.88
C ARG A 25 -3.99 -6.52 10.37
N PHE A 26 -4.94 -6.35 9.46
CA PHE A 26 -6.25 -5.75 9.74
C PHE A 26 -7.40 -6.76 9.60
N GLY A 27 -7.16 -7.96 9.08
CA GLY A 27 -8.17 -8.93 8.71
C GLY A 27 -8.80 -8.61 7.34
N THR A 28 -9.46 -9.60 6.74
CA THR A 28 -10.05 -9.47 5.39
C THR A 28 -11.03 -8.32 5.28
N THR A 29 -12.04 -8.27 6.15
CA THR A 29 -13.13 -7.28 6.05
C THR A 29 -12.65 -5.87 6.36
N TYR A 30 -11.99 -5.68 7.51
CA TYR A 30 -11.53 -4.35 7.92
C TYR A 30 -10.35 -3.87 7.07
N GLY A 31 -9.47 -4.78 6.62
CA GLY A 31 -8.38 -4.46 5.70
C GLY A 31 -8.88 -3.91 4.36
N SER A 32 -9.94 -4.47 3.78
CA SER A 32 -10.54 -3.90 2.56
C SER A 32 -11.06 -2.48 2.78
N SER A 33 -11.73 -2.20 3.92
CA SER A 33 -12.17 -0.84 4.26
C SER A 33 -10.99 0.12 4.45
N VAL A 34 -9.92 -0.29 5.14
CA VAL A 34 -8.71 0.53 5.31
C VAL A 34 -8.15 0.97 3.95
N LEU A 35 -8.16 0.11 2.93
CA LEU A 35 -7.64 0.47 1.61
C LEU A 35 -8.40 1.62 0.93
N VAL A 36 -9.72 1.67 1.11
CA VAL A 36 -10.60 2.62 0.39
C VAL A 36 -11.02 3.82 1.22
N ASP A 37 -11.04 3.71 2.55
CA ASP A 37 -11.59 4.72 3.45
C ASP A 37 -10.50 5.50 4.21
N HIS A 38 -9.31 4.90 4.42
CA HIS A 38 -8.24 5.56 5.17
C HIS A 38 -7.38 6.43 4.24
N VAL A 39 -7.37 7.73 4.49
CA VAL A 39 -6.52 8.71 3.80
C VAL A 39 -5.11 8.66 4.39
N LEU A 40 -4.11 8.47 3.54
CA LEU A 40 -2.72 8.33 3.96
C LEU A 40 -2.07 9.68 4.23
N THR A 41 -1.49 9.83 5.42
CA THR A 41 -0.71 11.03 5.76
C THR A 41 0.51 11.13 4.85
N GLY A 42 0.56 12.16 4.00
CA GLY A 42 1.66 12.39 3.06
C GLY A 42 1.39 11.98 1.60
N PHE A 43 0.19 11.48 1.28
CA PHE A 43 -0.20 11.11 -0.09
C PHE A 43 -1.20 12.09 -0.72
N ASP A 44 -1.12 13.37 -0.38
CA ASP A 44 -1.94 14.43 -0.99
C ASP A 44 -3.46 14.18 -0.85
N GLY A 45 -3.87 13.64 0.29
CA GLY A 45 -5.27 13.30 0.55
C GLY A 45 -5.77 12.02 -0.13
N ARG A 46 -4.87 11.19 -0.69
CA ARG A 46 -5.23 9.89 -1.29
C ARG A 46 -5.36 8.79 -0.26
N THR A 47 -6.27 7.87 -0.52
CA THR A 47 -6.32 6.56 0.16
C THR A 47 -5.31 5.59 -0.43
N ALA A 48 -5.11 4.43 0.21
CA ALA A 48 -4.19 3.42 -0.29
C ALA A 48 -4.60 2.91 -1.68
N ALA A 49 -5.90 2.67 -1.91
CA ALA A 49 -6.42 2.28 -3.22
C ALA A 49 -6.13 3.35 -4.28
N GLN A 50 -6.41 4.61 -3.99
CA GLN A 50 -6.15 5.73 -4.91
C GLN A 50 -4.65 5.92 -5.20
N ALA A 51 -3.78 5.69 -4.21
CA ALA A 51 -2.34 5.76 -4.40
C ALA A 51 -1.85 4.66 -5.35
N ILE A 52 -2.33 3.42 -5.18
CA ILE A 52 -2.04 2.31 -6.09
C ILE A 52 -2.54 2.61 -7.51
N GLU A 53 -3.76 3.12 -7.66
CA GLU A 53 -4.32 3.52 -8.97
C GLU A 53 -3.51 4.64 -9.63
N ALA A 54 -2.93 5.55 -8.83
CA ALA A 54 -2.04 6.60 -9.30
C ALA A 54 -0.62 6.09 -9.68
N GLY A 55 -0.36 4.78 -9.55
CA GLY A 55 0.91 4.16 -9.90
C GLY A 55 1.99 4.27 -8.81
N ILE A 56 1.60 4.59 -7.57
CA ILE A 56 2.54 4.55 -6.44
C ILE A 56 2.92 3.09 -6.14
N GLU A 57 4.21 2.86 -5.87
CA GLU A 57 4.73 1.56 -5.52
C GLU A 57 4.03 0.98 -4.26
N PRO A 58 3.54 -0.28 -4.30
CA PRO A 58 2.83 -0.89 -3.17
C PRO A 58 3.62 -0.91 -1.86
N ARG A 59 4.95 -0.99 -1.96
CA ARG A 59 5.86 -0.92 -0.81
C ARG A 59 5.74 0.41 -0.06
N ASP A 60 5.62 1.51 -0.79
CA ASP A 60 5.56 2.83 -0.19
C ASP A 60 4.16 3.12 0.38
N VAL A 61 3.11 2.61 -0.28
CA VAL A 61 1.75 2.60 0.26
C VAL A 61 1.67 1.79 1.56
N TRP A 62 2.29 0.61 1.61
CA TRP A 62 2.37 -0.19 2.85
C TRP A 62 3.08 0.55 3.98
N ARG A 63 4.22 1.18 3.69
CA ARG A 63 4.95 1.98 4.69
C ARG A 63 4.12 3.14 5.23
N ALA A 64 3.34 3.80 4.38
CA ALA A 64 2.46 4.88 4.79
C ALA A 64 1.38 4.39 5.74
N LEU A 65 0.73 3.26 5.43
CA LEU A 65 -0.20 2.60 6.34
C LEU A 65 0.49 2.23 7.66
N CYS A 66 1.69 1.66 7.60
CA CYS A 66 2.42 1.32 8.81
C CYS A 66 2.72 2.54 9.70
N VAL A 67 3.01 3.71 9.11
CA VAL A 67 3.20 4.96 9.85
C VAL A 67 1.87 5.41 10.48
N ASP A 68 0.79 5.48 9.70
CA ASP A 68 -0.49 5.99 10.17
C ASP A 68 -1.15 5.12 11.25
N PHE A 69 -0.89 3.81 11.23
CA PHE A 69 -1.40 2.84 12.20
C PHE A 69 -0.36 2.45 13.28
N ASP A 70 0.73 3.21 13.41
CA ASP A 70 1.80 3.00 14.39
C ASP A 70 2.30 1.53 14.44
N VAL A 71 2.42 0.90 13.27
CA VAL A 71 2.94 -0.47 13.15
C VAL A 71 4.43 -0.46 13.50
N PRO A 72 4.93 -1.35 14.36
CA PRO A 72 6.35 -1.43 14.68
C PRO A 72 7.22 -1.69 13.44
N ARG A 73 8.33 -0.97 13.30
CA ARG A 73 9.26 -1.04 12.15
C ARG A 73 9.78 -2.46 11.84
N GLU A 74 9.84 -3.33 12.84
CA GLU A 74 10.22 -4.73 12.69
C GLU A 74 9.20 -5.59 11.92
N GLN A 75 7.98 -5.07 11.70
CA GLN A 75 6.85 -5.77 11.07
C GLN A 75 6.51 -5.21 9.67
N TRP A 76 7.39 -4.39 9.08
CA TRP A 76 7.15 -3.71 7.81
C TRP A 76 7.66 -4.51 6.61
#